data_AF-A0A7Y8MLT1-F1
#
_entry.id   AF-A0A7Y8MLT1-F1
#
_cell.length_a   1.000
_cell.length_b   1.000
_cell.length_c   1.000
_cell.angle_alpha   90.00
_cell.angle_beta   90.00
_cell.angle_gamma   90.00
#
_symmetry.space_group_name_H-M   'P 1'
#
loop_
_entity.id
_entity.type
_entity.pdbx_description
1 polymer ?
#
loop_
_entity_poly.entity_id
_entity_poly.type
_entity_poly.pdbx_seq_one_letter_code
_entity_poly.pdbx_strand_id
1 'polypeptide(L)'
;MTDVPQDNAELAAAAEDELMLPGFVCRRDEAMYVDLAALGADDSFRKWVERVFSSGMLFRDLDYATFHKLLYADEAEAIDQTRRQLEQAGKRAELHLAKDIERFPENRRPLYRGFKIDDAGKVAEYFFEPLIIDVVVDEPIHGAADADGNRAVTGTRQRELAQATQLNFDEFVAAAWEKGLRFGLDAAAIRAGIQKTKPERVTIARMLAPSPGSDASVVEKTDALYRNDSPKILPNGRIDLRHFSNRFPQVKAGTPLMMKVRRVFGQGRPRRGRPDHRTGLARGFRHHLARRPRHPHRQQ
;
A
#
# COMPACT_ATOMS: atom_id res chain seq x y z
N MET A 1 45.19 -9.83 -2.24
CA MET A 1 43.94 -10.53 -2.57
C MET A 1 43.17 -10.63 -1.27
N THR A 2 42.25 -9.69 -1.04
CA THR A 2 41.45 -9.62 0.18
C THR A 2 40.03 -10.02 -0.20
N ASP A 3 39.68 -11.21 0.23
CA ASP A 3 38.43 -11.92 -0.06
C ASP A 3 37.48 -11.69 1.12
N VAL A 4 36.59 -10.69 1.00
CA VAL A 4 35.50 -10.42 1.98
C VAL A 4 34.17 -9.95 1.32
N PRO A 5 33.72 -10.44 0.14
CA PRO A 5 32.31 -10.27 -0.23
C PRO A 5 31.47 -11.57 -0.14
N GLN A 6 32.07 -12.72 0.19
CA GLN A 6 31.38 -14.02 0.09
C GLN A 6 30.30 -14.26 1.17
N ASP A 7 30.51 -13.84 2.42
CA ASP A 7 29.56 -14.12 3.51
C ASP A 7 28.17 -13.50 3.27
N ASN A 8 28.10 -12.26 2.77
CA ASN A 8 26.80 -11.62 2.50
C ASN A 8 26.09 -12.22 1.27
N ALA A 9 26.83 -12.70 0.28
CA ALA A 9 26.27 -13.29 -0.93
C ALA A 9 25.74 -14.72 -0.68
N GLU A 10 26.45 -15.53 0.12
CA GLU A 10 25.98 -16.87 0.55
C GLU A 10 24.77 -16.77 1.48
N LEU A 11 24.75 -15.79 2.39
CA LEU A 11 23.59 -15.55 3.27
C LEU A 11 22.37 -15.03 2.51
N ALA A 12 22.56 -14.22 1.47
CA ALA A 12 21.48 -13.78 0.58
C ALA A 12 20.93 -14.96 -0.25
N ALA A 13 21.80 -15.78 -0.83
CA ALA A 13 21.40 -16.97 -1.59
C ALA A 13 20.65 -18.01 -0.72
N ALA A 14 21.08 -18.23 0.52
CA ALA A 14 20.38 -19.11 1.46
C ALA A 14 19.00 -18.58 1.87
N ALA A 15 18.87 -17.25 2.03
CA ALA A 15 17.58 -16.63 2.35
C ALA A 15 16.61 -16.63 1.16
N GLU A 16 17.12 -16.61 -0.07
CA GLU A 16 16.32 -16.74 -1.29
C GLU A 16 15.71 -18.13 -1.45
N ASP A 17 16.46 -19.19 -1.13
CA ASP A 17 15.96 -20.57 -1.11
C ASP A 17 14.87 -20.77 -0.05
N GLU A 18 14.97 -20.06 1.08
CA GLU A 18 13.93 -20.06 2.14
C GLU A 18 12.68 -19.27 1.72
N LEU A 19 12.83 -18.27 0.83
CA LEU A 19 11.75 -17.36 0.44
C LEU A 19 10.97 -17.78 -0.80
N MET A 20 11.28 -18.88 -1.48
CA MET A 20 10.58 -19.46 -2.65
C MET A 20 9.82 -18.39 -3.45
N LEU A 21 10.53 -17.69 -4.34
CA LEU A 21 9.99 -16.56 -5.09
C LEU A 21 8.68 -16.96 -5.81
N PRO A 22 7.59 -16.19 -5.60
CA PRO A 22 6.32 -16.48 -6.28
C PRO A 22 6.47 -16.33 -7.79
N GLY A 23 5.67 -17.06 -8.57
CA GLY A 23 5.71 -17.00 -10.03
C GLY A 23 5.36 -15.65 -10.66
N PHE A 24 4.84 -14.69 -9.88
CA PHE A 24 4.61 -13.30 -10.31
C PHE A 24 5.79 -12.37 -10.03
N VAL A 25 6.85 -12.85 -9.36
CA VAL A 25 8.07 -12.08 -9.09
C VAL A 25 9.17 -12.61 -10.01
N CYS A 26 9.80 -11.71 -10.74
CA CYS A 26 10.89 -12.03 -11.66
C CYS A 26 12.12 -11.19 -11.36
N ARG A 27 13.31 -11.78 -11.45
CA ARG A 27 14.57 -11.03 -11.41
C ARG A 27 15.03 -10.71 -12.83
N ARG A 28 15.43 -9.46 -13.06
CA ARG A 28 16.03 -8.97 -14.30
C ARG A 28 17.08 -7.93 -13.94
N ASP A 29 18.25 -8.00 -14.57
CA ASP A 29 19.28 -6.96 -14.47
C ASP A 29 19.61 -6.54 -13.01
N GLU A 30 19.75 -7.52 -12.10
CA GLU A 30 20.00 -7.31 -10.66
C GLU A 30 18.88 -6.55 -9.90
N ALA A 31 17.66 -6.51 -10.45
CA ALA A 31 16.49 -5.94 -9.81
C ALA A 31 15.30 -6.91 -9.84
N MET A 32 14.37 -6.69 -8.93
CA MET A 32 13.14 -7.44 -8.79
C MET A 32 11.97 -6.69 -9.42
N TYR A 33 11.22 -7.42 -10.24
CA TYR A 33 10.04 -6.94 -10.92
C TYR A 33 8.84 -7.81 -10.57
N VAL A 34 7.65 -7.21 -10.60
CA VAL A 34 6.37 -7.90 -10.46
C VAL A 34 5.69 -7.93 -11.82
N ASP A 35 5.45 -9.14 -12.33
CA ASP A 35 4.69 -9.38 -13.55
C ASP A 35 3.19 -9.23 -13.25
N LEU A 36 2.59 -8.19 -13.80
CA LEU A 36 1.17 -7.89 -13.65
C LEU A 36 0.25 -8.89 -14.37
N ALA A 37 0.76 -9.66 -15.34
CA ALA A 37 -0.01 -10.70 -16.01
C ALA A 37 -0.12 -11.98 -15.15
N ALA A 38 0.93 -12.28 -14.40
CA ALA A 38 0.97 -13.41 -13.45
C ALA A 38 0.42 -13.05 -12.07
N LEU A 39 0.31 -11.75 -11.75
CA LEU A 39 -0.30 -11.26 -10.52
C LEU A 39 -1.81 -11.54 -10.53
N GLY A 40 -2.24 -12.54 -9.77
CA GLY A 40 -3.65 -12.86 -9.58
C GLY A 40 -4.41 -11.75 -8.85
N ALA A 41 -5.74 -11.77 -8.96
CA ALA A 41 -6.63 -10.86 -8.22
C ALA A 41 -6.76 -11.21 -6.72
N ASP A 42 -5.93 -12.12 -6.22
CA ASP A 42 -5.94 -12.62 -4.86
C ASP A 42 -4.90 -11.89 -3.99
N ASP A 43 -5.00 -12.05 -2.66
CA ASP A 43 -4.13 -11.42 -1.67
C ASP A 43 -2.70 -12.02 -1.67
N SER A 44 -2.26 -12.64 -2.77
CA SER A 44 -1.02 -13.39 -2.91
C SER A 44 0.22 -12.50 -2.76
N PHE A 45 0.20 -11.31 -3.37
CA PHE A 45 1.30 -10.35 -3.20
C PHE A 45 1.48 -9.95 -1.73
N ARG A 46 0.39 -9.62 -1.05
CA ARG A 46 0.44 -9.25 0.37
C ARG A 46 0.89 -10.41 1.26
N LYS A 47 0.42 -11.63 1.03
CA LYS A 47 0.87 -12.82 1.77
C LYS A 47 2.37 -13.05 1.61
N TRP A 48 2.88 -12.86 0.40
CA TRP A 48 4.31 -12.94 0.13
C TRP A 48 5.09 -11.85 0.88
N VAL A 49 4.63 -10.60 0.82
CA VAL A 49 5.24 -9.49 1.58
C VAL A 49 5.23 -9.76 3.09
N GLU A 50 4.12 -10.27 3.64
CA GLU A 50 4.03 -10.66 5.06
C GLU A 50 5.06 -11.75 5.39
N ARG A 51 5.25 -12.75 4.51
CA ARG A 51 6.29 -13.79 4.67
C ARG A 51 7.69 -13.18 4.69
N VAL A 52 8.02 -12.30 3.74
CA VAL A 52 9.33 -11.64 3.66
C VAL A 52 9.65 -10.92 4.97
N PHE A 53 8.78 -10.00 5.43
CA PHE A 53 9.06 -9.28 6.67
C PHE A 53 9.00 -10.16 7.92
N SER A 54 8.13 -11.19 7.95
CA SER A 54 8.07 -12.10 9.10
C SER A 54 9.30 -12.99 9.23
N SER A 55 10.02 -13.23 8.12
CA SER A 55 11.32 -13.92 8.12
C SER A 55 12.49 -13.01 8.54
N GLY A 56 12.22 -11.75 8.91
CA GLY A 56 13.26 -10.79 9.29
C GLY A 56 14.08 -10.28 8.10
N MET A 57 13.50 -10.31 6.91
CA MET A 57 14.08 -9.82 5.66
C MET A 57 13.48 -8.45 5.29
N LEU A 58 14.17 -7.70 4.45
CA LEU A 58 13.75 -6.39 3.94
C LEU A 58 13.98 -6.30 2.43
N PHE A 59 13.33 -5.33 1.78
CA PHE A 59 13.56 -5.01 0.38
C PHE A 59 14.57 -3.88 0.26
N ARG A 60 15.67 -4.10 -0.45
CA ARG A 60 16.70 -3.08 -0.70
C ARG A 60 16.33 -2.22 -1.90
N ASP A 61 16.54 -0.90 -1.79
CA ASP A 61 16.20 0.10 -2.79
C ASP A 61 14.73 -0.02 -3.23
N LEU A 62 13.83 -0.13 -2.25
CA LEU A 62 12.40 -0.34 -2.48
C LEU A 62 11.76 0.86 -3.19
N ASP A 63 11.14 0.59 -4.34
CA ASP A 63 10.17 1.52 -4.93
C ASP A 63 8.88 1.47 -4.11
N TYR A 64 8.83 2.34 -3.10
CA TYR A 64 7.70 2.40 -2.18
C TYR A 64 6.38 2.75 -2.88
N ALA A 65 6.42 3.55 -3.96
CA ALA A 65 5.20 3.93 -4.66
C ALA A 65 4.60 2.71 -5.37
N THR A 66 5.44 1.92 -6.04
CA THR A 66 5.03 0.65 -6.66
C THR A 66 4.61 -0.38 -5.61
N PHE A 67 5.39 -0.56 -4.55
CA PHE A 67 5.08 -1.45 -3.44
C PHE A 67 3.73 -1.13 -2.78
N HIS A 68 3.49 0.13 -2.44
CA HIS A 68 2.22 0.58 -1.86
C HIS A 68 1.05 0.38 -2.83
N LYS A 69 1.25 0.66 -4.12
CA LYS A 69 0.25 0.43 -5.17
C LYS A 69 -0.11 -1.05 -5.29
N LEU A 70 0.87 -1.95 -5.30
CA LEU A 70 0.63 -3.40 -5.40
C LEU A 70 -0.03 -3.98 -4.15
N LEU A 71 0.31 -3.48 -2.96
CA LEU A 71 -0.32 -3.92 -1.71
C LEU A 71 -1.78 -3.47 -1.57
N TYR A 72 -2.07 -2.25 -2.04
CA TYR A 72 -3.27 -1.53 -1.63
C TYR A 72 -4.09 -0.96 -2.78
N ALA A 73 -3.81 -1.31 -4.03
CA ALA A 73 -4.76 -1.06 -5.10
C ALA A 73 -6.08 -1.79 -4.79
N ASP A 74 -7.06 -1.05 -4.27
CA ASP A 74 -8.45 -1.50 -4.14
C ASP A 74 -9.09 -1.71 -5.52
N GLU A 75 -8.47 -1.16 -6.55
CA GLU A 75 -8.95 -1.17 -7.92
C GLU A 75 -8.10 -2.15 -8.71
N ALA A 76 -8.55 -3.40 -8.81
CA ALA A 76 -8.06 -4.33 -9.84
C ALA A 76 -8.04 -3.65 -11.22
N GLU A 77 -8.97 -2.72 -11.46
CA GLU A 77 -9.00 -1.85 -12.64
C GLU A 77 -7.77 -0.96 -12.79
N ALA A 78 -7.18 -0.41 -11.71
CA ALA A 78 -5.99 0.42 -11.79
C ALA A 78 -4.73 -0.40 -12.15
N ILE A 79 -4.62 -1.63 -11.63
CA ILE A 79 -3.57 -2.57 -12.03
C ILE A 79 -3.78 -2.99 -13.49
N ASP A 80 -5.01 -3.32 -13.89
CA ASP A 80 -5.36 -3.66 -15.26
C ASP A 80 -5.10 -2.52 -16.25
N GLN A 81 -5.43 -1.28 -15.87
CA GLN A 81 -5.13 -0.10 -16.68
C GLN A 81 -3.63 0.08 -16.85
N THR A 82 -2.86 -0.09 -15.78
CA THR A 82 -1.39 0.00 -15.83
C THR A 82 -0.81 -1.06 -16.75
N ARG A 83 -1.29 -2.30 -16.65
CA ARG A 83 -0.91 -3.39 -17.55
C ARG A 83 -1.21 -3.04 -19.01
N ARG A 84 -2.46 -2.63 -19.32
CA ARG A 84 -2.86 -2.27 -20.68
C ARG A 84 -2.04 -1.11 -21.25
N GLN A 85 -1.71 -0.12 -20.42
CA GLN A 85 -0.87 1.00 -20.83
C GLN A 85 0.55 0.55 -21.19
N LEU A 86 1.14 -0.36 -20.41
CA LEU A 86 2.46 -0.92 -20.70
C LEU A 86 2.44 -1.76 -21.99
N GLU A 87 1.44 -2.62 -22.15
CA GLU A 87 1.26 -3.44 -23.35
C GLU A 87 1.05 -2.58 -24.61
N GLN A 88 0.24 -1.52 -24.53
CA GLN A 88 0.03 -0.55 -25.61
C GLN A 88 1.31 0.21 -25.97
N ALA A 89 2.18 0.45 -24.99
CA ALA A 89 3.50 1.05 -25.22
C ALA A 89 4.54 0.03 -25.74
N GLY A 90 4.16 -1.22 -26.01
CA GLY A 90 5.07 -2.29 -26.42
C GLY A 90 6.05 -2.73 -25.33
N LYS A 91 5.80 -2.35 -24.07
CA LYS A 91 6.61 -2.72 -22.91
C LYS A 91 6.03 -3.96 -22.24
N ARG A 92 6.87 -4.68 -21.51
CA ARG A 92 6.41 -5.78 -20.65
C ARG A 92 5.53 -5.20 -19.54
N ALA A 93 4.50 -5.94 -19.16
CA ALA A 93 3.58 -5.58 -18.07
C ALA A 93 4.23 -5.83 -16.70
N GLU A 94 5.44 -5.33 -16.50
CA GLU A 94 6.26 -5.56 -15.31
C GLU A 94 6.50 -4.23 -14.59
N LEU A 95 6.39 -4.25 -13.26
CA LEU A 95 6.70 -3.09 -12.42
C LEU A 95 7.94 -3.36 -11.57
N HIS A 96 8.87 -2.42 -11.54
CA HIS A 96 10.04 -2.47 -10.67
C HIS A 96 9.60 -2.38 -9.20
N LEU A 97 10.03 -3.34 -8.39
CA LEU A 97 9.68 -3.40 -6.97
C LEU A 97 10.85 -2.94 -6.09
N ALA A 98 11.99 -3.59 -6.21
CA ALA A 98 13.16 -3.40 -5.35
C ALA A 98 14.39 -3.91 -6.09
N LYS A 99 15.58 -3.54 -5.61
CA LYS A 99 16.82 -4.13 -6.11
C LYS A 99 16.96 -5.58 -5.67
N ASP A 100 16.83 -5.83 -4.37
CA ASP A 100 16.98 -7.19 -3.83
C ASP A 100 16.24 -7.41 -2.50
N ILE A 101 16.28 -8.63 -1.98
CA ILE A 101 15.84 -8.98 -0.62
C ILE A 101 17.06 -9.31 0.23
N GLU A 102 17.24 -8.58 1.32
CA GLU A 102 18.36 -8.77 2.25
C GLU A 102 17.87 -9.00 3.67
N ARG A 103 18.72 -9.60 4.51
CA ARG A 103 18.40 -9.82 5.92
C ARG A 103 18.44 -8.49 6.66
N PHE A 104 17.43 -8.20 7.48
CA PHE A 104 17.41 -7.00 8.31
C PHE A 104 18.45 -7.14 9.43
N PRO A 105 19.57 -6.35 9.41
CA PRO A 105 20.66 -6.53 10.35
C PRO A 105 20.18 -6.37 11.81
N GLU A 106 20.46 -7.39 12.63
CA GLU A 106 19.94 -7.46 14.01
C GLU A 106 20.46 -6.31 14.89
N ASN A 107 21.70 -5.89 14.67
CA ASN A 107 22.32 -4.75 15.34
C ASN A 107 21.63 -3.40 15.03
N ARG A 108 20.93 -3.30 13.89
CA ARG A 108 20.23 -2.07 13.48
C ARG A 108 18.77 -2.02 13.91
N ARG A 109 18.13 -3.17 14.20
CA ARG A 109 16.72 -3.22 14.63
C ARG A 109 16.41 -2.32 15.85
N PRO A 110 17.25 -2.24 16.89
CA PRO A 110 16.99 -1.38 18.05
C PRO A 110 16.98 0.12 17.74
N LEU A 111 17.59 0.55 16.63
CA LEU A 111 17.59 1.94 16.19
C LEU A 111 16.18 2.44 15.82
N TYR A 112 15.32 1.51 15.39
CA TYR A 112 13.94 1.79 15.03
C TYR A 112 13.10 1.74 16.30
N ARG A 113 12.74 2.90 16.84
CA ARG A 113 11.92 2.99 18.07
C ARG A 113 10.43 2.73 17.80
N GLY A 114 9.64 2.65 18.86
CA GLY A 114 8.19 2.50 18.77
C GLY A 114 7.52 3.74 18.15
N PHE A 115 6.42 3.54 17.45
CA PHE A 115 5.61 4.63 16.89
C PHE A 115 4.60 5.11 17.92
N LYS A 116 4.46 6.43 18.04
CA LYS A 116 3.35 7.00 18.81
C LYS A 116 2.11 7.02 17.92
N ILE A 117 1.02 6.44 18.42
CA ILE A 117 -0.28 6.43 17.75
C ILE A 117 -1.18 7.37 18.54
N ASP A 118 -1.89 8.26 17.84
CA ASP A 118 -2.92 9.11 18.44
C ASP A 118 -4.08 8.28 19.01
N ASP A 119 -4.81 8.83 19.97
CA ASP A 119 -5.93 8.12 20.64
C ASP A 119 -7.04 7.69 19.66
N ALA A 120 -7.16 8.41 18.54
CA ALA A 120 -8.11 8.09 17.47
C ALA A 120 -7.58 7.04 16.47
N GLY A 121 -6.31 6.65 16.54
CA GLY A 121 -5.67 5.71 15.62
C GLY A 121 -5.50 6.22 14.18
N LYS A 122 -5.64 7.54 13.94
CA LYS A 122 -5.65 8.19 12.62
C LYS A 122 -4.29 8.72 12.18
N VAL A 123 -3.45 9.19 13.12
CA VAL A 123 -2.07 9.67 12.87
C VAL A 123 -0.98 8.87 13.62
N ALA A 124 0.10 8.49 12.93
CA ALA A 124 1.26 7.82 13.52
C ALA A 124 2.43 8.80 13.43
N GLU A 125 3.10 8.94 14.56
CA GLU A 125 4.23 9.83 14.72
C GLU A 125 5.47 9.04 15.07
N TYR A 126 6.60 9.47 14.52
CA TYR A 126 7.92 8.96 14.87
C TYR A 126 8.78 10.11 15.38
N PHE A 127 9.61 9.83 16.38
CA PHE A 127 10.57 10.77 16.90
C PHE A 127 11.94 10.48 16.28
N PHE A 128 12.37 11.34 15.38
CA PHE A 128 13.69 11.28 14.77
C PHE A 128 14.69 11.95 15.71
N GLU A 129 15.84 11.33 15.94
CA GLU A 129 16.94 11.85 16.75
C GLU A 129 18.28 11.34 16.19
N PRO A 130 19.41 11.97 16.52
CA PRO A 130 20.74 11.46 16.18
C PRO A 130 20.98 10.07 16.78
N LEU A 131 21.53 9.15 15.98
CA LEU A 131 21.76 7.77 16.37
C LEU A 131 23.24 7.43 16.36
N ILE A 132 23.63 6.57 17.29
CA ILE A 132 24.96 6.02 17.43
C ILE A 132 24.81 4.49 17.50
N ILE A 133 25.65 3.77 16.77
CA ILE A 133 25.72 2.31 16.80
C ILE A 133 27.15 1.89 17.09
N ASP A 134 27.32 0.86 17.91
CA ASP A 134 28.63 0.27 18.16
C ASP A 134 28.98 -0.70 17.04
N VAL A 135 30.11 -0.44 16.37
CA VAL A 135 30.61 -1.23 15.25
C VAL A 135 31.91 -1.90 15.67
N VAL A 136 32.00 -3.21 15.47
CA VAL A 136 33.24 -3.97 15.68
C VAL A 136 34.14 -3.76 14.47
N VAL A 137 35.33 -3.22 14.71
CA VAL A 137 36.36 -3.01 13.68
C VAL A 137 37.59 -3.85 14.03
N ASP A 138 38.12 -4.54 13.03
CA ASP A 138 39.38 -5.29 13.14
C ASP A 138 40.56 -4.32 13.02
N GLU A 139 41.25 -4.10 14.13
CA GLU A 139 42.45 -3.27 14.18
C GLU A 139 43.70 -4.15 14.01
N PRO A 140 44.54 -3.92 12.99
CA PRO A 140 45.76 -4.68 12.80
C PRO A 140 46.76 -4.37 13.92
N ILE A 141 47.19 -5.41 14.63
CA ILE A 141 48.25 -5.34 15.62
C ILE A 141 49.58 -5.38 14.88
N HIS A 142 50.33 -4.29 14.92
CA HIS A 142 51.68 -4.22 14.35
C HIS A 142 52.72 -4.76 15.35
N GLY A 143 53.59 -5.64 14.87
CA GLY A 143 54.70 -6.20 15.65
C GLY A 143 55.88 -5.24 15.81
N ALA A 144 56.99 -5.75 16.35
CA ALA A 144 58.24 -5.00 16.44
C ALA A 144 58.70 -4.55 15.04
N ALA A 145 59.26 -3.34 14.96
CA ALA A 145 59.82 -2.84 13.70
C ALA A 145 61.02 -3.68 13.30
N ASP A 146 61.09 -4.06 12.02
CA ASP A 146 62.29 -4.64 11.43
C ASP A 146 63.42 -3.59 11.31
N ALA A 147 64.60 -4.02 10.85
CA ALA A 147 65.78 -3.16 10.70
C ALA A 147 65.56 -1.97 9.73
N ASP A 148 64.53 -2.03 8.89
CA ASP A 148 64.15 -1.01 7.92
C ASP A 148 63.00 -0.11 8.45
N GLY A 149 62.55 -0.32 9.69
CA GLY A 149 61.50 0.48 10.34
C GLY A 149 60.08 0.05 9.98
N ASN A 150 59.91 -1.01 9.19
CA ASN A 150 58.62 -1.56 8.81
C ASN A 150 58.06 -2.45 9.94
N ARG A 151 56.76 -2.28 10.24
CA ARG A 151 56.08 -3.07 11.27
C ARG A 151 55.10 -4.06 10.66
N ALA A 152 55.48 -5.32 10.60
CA ALA A 152 54.63 -6.40 10.11
C ALA A 152 53.37 -6.54 10.97
N VAL A 153 52.21 -6.70 10.33
CA VAL A 153 50.95 -7.01 11.02
C VAL A 153 51.06 -8.41 11.62
N THR A 154 51.09 -8.50 12.95
CA THR A 154 51.30 -9.74 13.73
C THR A 154 49.98 -10.39 14.15
N GLY A 155 48.87 -9.66 14.07
CA GLY A 155 47.52 -10.18 14.32
C GLY A 155 46.46 -9.11 14.12
N THR A 156 45.20 -9.44 14.36
CA THR A 156 44.08 -8.49 14.39
C THR A 156 43.44 -8.50 15.77
N ARG A 157 43.00 -7.33 16.25
CA ARG A 157 42.21 -7.18 17.47
C ARG A 157 40.87 -6.58 17.11
N GLN A 158 39.80 -7.19 17.58
CA GLN A 158 38.47 -6.60 17.51
C GLN A 158 38.32 -5.47 18.53
N ARG A 159 37.85 -4.32 18.06
CA ARG A 159 37.54 -3.16 18.88
C ARG A 159 36.16 -2.63 18.52
N GLU A 160 35.33 -2.42 19.53
CA GLU A 160 34.04 -1.74 19.39
C GLU A 160 34.24 -0.22 19.34
N LEU A 161 33.68 0.41 18.31
CA LEU A 161 33.68 1.85 18.10
C LEU A 161 32.26 2.37 17.97
N ALA A 162 31.94 3.37 18.79
CA ALA A 162 30.68 4.11 18.67
C ALA A 162 30.71 4.99 17.41
N GLN A 163 29.89 4.65 16.41
CA GLN A 163 29.79 5.36 15.14
C GLN A 163 28.44 6.04 14.99
N ALA A 164 28.43 7.32 14.60
CA ALA A 164 27.19 8.00 14.23
C ALA A 164 26.58 7.34 12.98
N THR A 165 25.29 7.00 13.03
CA THR A 165 24.56 6.35 11.94
C THR A 165 23.27 7.11 11.64
N GLN A 166 22.76 6.91 10.42
CA GLN A 166 21.41 7.31 10.04
C GLN A 166 20.51 6.08 9.90
N LEU A 167 19.19 6.31 10.00
CA LEU A 167 18.19 5.30 9.65
C LEU A 167 18.17 5.12 8.12
N ASN A 168 17.95 3.89 7.66
CA ASN A 168 17.57 3.64 6.27
C ASN A 168 16.04 3.58 6.16
N PHE A 169 15.49 4.10 5.05
CA PHE A 169 14.06 4.04 4.74
C PHE A 169 13.55 2.61 4.53
N ASP A 170 14.34 1.73 3.89
CA ASP A 170 13.94 0.35 3.61
C ASP A 170 13.81 -0.46 4.90
N GLU A 171 14.82 -0.32 5.78
CA GLU A 171 14.80 -0.84 7.16
C GLU A 171 13.65 -0.23 7.96
N PHE A 172 13.29 1.04 7.72
CA PHE A 172 12.15 1.68 8.37
C PHE A 172 10.83 1.03 7.98
N VAL A 173 10.64 0.70 6.70
CA VAL A 173 9.45 0.00 6.22
C VAL A 173 9.36 -1.39 6.85
N ALA A 174 10.47 -2.12 6.92
CA ALA A 174 10.52 -3.43 7.59
C ALA A 174 10.16 -3.33 9.08
N ALA A 175 10.80 -2.41 9.81
CA ALA A 175 10.51 -2.18 11.23
C ALA A 175 9.07 -1.68 11.47
N ALA A 176 8.52 -0.88 10.54
CA ALA A 176 7.12 -0.46 10.57
C ALA A 176 6.18 -1.66 10.45
N TRP A 177 6.50 -2.57 9.53
CA TRP A 177 5.72 -3.78 9.29
C TRP A 177 5.68 -4.71 10.51
N GLU A 178 6.84 -4.97 11.13
CA GLU A 178 6.97 -5.77 12.35
C GLU A 178 6.13 -5.21 13.50
N LYS A 179 6.10 -3.88 13.65
CA LYS A 179 5.31 -3.18 14.68
C LYS A 179 3.83 -2.99 14.30
N GLY A 180 3.39 -3.53 13.16
CA GLY A 180 2.00 -3.52 12.71
C GLY A 180 1.54 -2.23 12.03
N LEU A 181 2.46 -1.32 11.69
CA LEU A 181 2.20 -0.14 10.87
C LEU A 181 2.45 -0.49 9.40
N ARG A 182 1.39 -0.89 8.69
CA ARG A 182 1.49 -1.45 7.33
C ARG A 182 1.02 -0.45 6.26
N PHE A 183 0.02 0.36 6.58
CA PHE A 183 -0.63 1.26 5.63
C PHE A 183 -0.29 2.74 5.87
N GLY A 184 -0.21 3.47 4.75
CA GLY A 184 -0.25 4.93 4.72
C GLY A 184 1.01 5.61 5.20
N LEU A 185 2.19 4.96 5.05
CA LEU A 185 3.47 5.62 5.34
C LEU A 185 3.69 6.75 4.35
N ASP A 186 4.04 7.92 4.86
CA ASP A 186 4.44 9.07 4.08
C ASP A 186 5.95 8.97 3.81
N ALA A 187 6.29 8.37 2.67
CA ALA A 187 7.69 8.14 2.29
C ALA A 187 8.50 9.44 2.21
N ALA A 188 7.88 10.53 1.77
CA ALA A 188 8.53 11.83 1.67
C ALA A 188 8.83 12.39 3.07
N ALA A 189 7.84 12.36 3.98
CA ALA A 189 8.02 12.83 5.35
C ALA A 189 9.05 11.99 6.13
N ILE A 190 9.05 10.67 5.95
CA ILE A 190 10.03 9.78 6.60
C ILE A 190 11.43 10.07 6.07
N ARG A 191 11.63 10.10 4.74
CA ARG A 191 12.95 10.40 4.14
C ARG A 191 13.46 11.78 4.57
N ALA A 192 12.58 12.78 4.62
CA ALA A 192 12.93 14.10 5.14
C ALA A 192 13.32 14.06 6.63
N GLY A 193 12.59 13.29 7.46
CA GLY A 193 12.89 13.11 8.87
C GLY A 193 14.25 12.43 9.13
N ILE A 194 14.59 11.41 8.33
CA ILE A 194 15.87 10.71 8.40
C ILE A 194 17.06 11.66 8.15
N GLN A 195 16.90 12.60 7.21
CA GLN A 195 17.95 13.57 6.86
C GLN A 195 18.09 14.71 7.88
N LYS A 196 17.13 14.88 8.80
CA LYS A 196 17.20 15.94 9.83
C LYS A 196 18.18 15.54 10.94
N THR A 197 19.11 16.44 11.23
CA THR A 197 20.04 16.28 12.36
C THR A 197 19.43 16.71 13.70
N LYS A 198 18.32 17.47 13.68
CA LYS A 198 17.66 17.96 14.89
C LYS A 198 16.58 16.98 15.35
N PRO A 199 16.47 16.72 16.67
CA PRO A 199 15.45 15.84 17.18
C PRO A 199 14.05 16.46 16.98
N GLU A 200 13.17 15.73 16.30
CA GLU A 200 11.83 16.21 15.95
C GLU A 200 10.83 15.07 15.87
N ARG A 201 9.59 15.34 16.29
CA ARG A 201 8.48 14.43 16.09
C ARG A 201 7.79 14.74 14.77
N VAL A 202 7.71 13.75 13.90
CA VAL A 202 7.14 13.87 12.55
C VAL A 202 5.99 12.90 12.39
N THR A 203 4.90 13.35 11.76
CA THR A 203 3.83 12.47 11.30
C THR A 203 4.34 11.61 10.15
N ILE A 204 4.45 10.31 10.37
CA ILE A 204 5.00 9.35 9.40
C ILE A 204 3.92 8.55 8.67
N ALA A 205 2.70 8.47 9.19
CA ALA A 205 1.64 7.74 8.53
C ALA A 205 0.24 8.23 8.88
N ARG A 206 -0.66 8.15 7.89
CA ARG A 206 -2.07 8.56 8.01
C ARG A 206 -2.99 7.43 7.60
N MET A 207 -4.06 7.25 8.36
CA MET A 207 -5.14 6.34 7.99
C MET A 207 -5.92 6.92 6.80
N LEU A 208 -6.39 6.07 5.89
CA LEU A 208 -7.35 6.48 4.86
C LEU A 208 -8.75 6.45 5.47
N ALA A 209 -9.36 7.63 5.61
CA ALA A 209 -10.69 7.77 6.17
C ALA A 209 -11.73 7.03 5.31
N PRO A 210 -12.73 6.36 5.91
CA PRO A 210 -13.81 5.72 5.17
C PRO A 210 -14.59 6.76 4.36
N SER A 211 -14.60 6.61 3.04
CA SER A 211 -15.48 7.33 2.13
C SER A 211 -16.77 6.53 1.91
N PRO A 212 -17.92 7.19 1.75
CA PRO A 212 -19.16 6.50 1.42
C PRO A 212 -19.09 5.88 0.03
N GLY A 213 -19.58 4.65 -0.10
CA GLY A 213 -19.80 4.02 -1.40
C GLY A 213 -21.09 4.51 -2.06
N SER A 214 -21.31 4.07 -3.30
CA SER A 214 -22.57 4.23 -4.02
C SER A 214 -23.25 2.87 -4.17
N ASP A 215 -24.54 2.80 -3.83
CA ASP A 215 -25.35 1.62 -4.13
C ASP A 215 -25.50 1.44 -5.65
N ALA A 216 -25.84 0.20 -6.04
CA ALA A 216 -26.19 -0.08 -7.43
C ALA A 216 -27.46 0.69 -7.78
N SER A 217 -27.42 1.44 -8.87
CA SER A 217 -28.55 2.24 -9.34
C SER A 217 -28.88 1.89 -10.78
N VAL A 218 -30.05 2.32 -11.22
CA VAL A 218 -30.43 2.25 -12.63
C VAL A 218 -30.49 3.66 -13.14
N VAL A 219 -29.71 3.95 -14.18
CA VAL A 219 -29.66 5.27 -14.82
C VAL A 219 -30.37 5.18 -16.16
N GLU A 220 -31.31 6.08 -16.39
CA GLU A 220 -31.99 6.22 -17.68
C GLU A 220 -31.00 6.75 -18.73
N LYS A 221 -31.04 6.15 -19.93
CA LYS A 221 -30.16 6.49 -21.05
C LYS A 221 -30.88 7.20 -22.18
N THR A 222 -32.18 7.43 -22.06
CA THR A 222 -32.98 8.07 -23.10
C THR A 222 -34.06 8.94 -22.50
N ASP A 223 -34.21 10.15 -23.04
CA ASP A 223 -35.30 11.04 -22.69
C ASP A 223 -36.59 10.73 -23.49
N ALA A 224 -36.51 9.79 -24.44
CA ALA A 224 -37.64 9.44 -25.32
C ALA A 224 -38.79 8.73 -24.58
N LEU A 225 -38.56 8.28 -23.35
CA LEU A 225 -39.56 7.68 -22.45
C LEU A 225 -40.50 8.72 -21.82
N TYR A 226 -40.11 10.00 -21.80
CA TYR A 226 -40.93 11.04 -21.18
C TYR A 226 -42.10 11.43 -22.09
N ARG A 227 -43.30 11.31 -21.53
CA ARG A 227 -44.52 11.81 -22.16
C ARG A 227 -44.48 13.34 -22.21
N ASN A 228 -44.73 13.88 -23.39
CA ASN A 228 -44.84 15.32 -23.63
C ASN A 228 -46.17 15.63 -24.32
N ASP A 229 -47.10 16.19 -23.55
CA ASP A 229 -48.40 16.63 -24.02
C ASP A 229 -48.39 18.09 -24.51
N SER A 230 -47.21 18.68 -24.73
CA SER A 230 -47.11 19.96 -25.43
C SER A 230 -47.53 19.80 -26.89
N PRO A 231 -48.18 20.81 -27.51
CA PRO A 231 -48.51 20.77 -28.92
C PRO A 231 -47.25 20.65 -29.79
N LYS A 232 -47.35 19.96 -30.93
CA LYS A 232 -46.22 19.74 -31.82
C LYS A 232 -45.82 21.03 -32.53
N ILE A 233 -44.53 21.36 -32.51
CA ILE A 233 -43.98 22.49 -33.26
C ILE A 233 -43.58 21.97 -34.65
N LEU A 234 -44.13 22.58 -35.70
CA LEU A 234 -43.81 22.27 -37.08
C LEU A 234 -42.45 22.89 -37.49
N PRO A 235 -41.79 22.40 -38.55
CA PRO A 235 -40.48 22.93 -38.99
C PRO A 235 -40.47 24.42 -39.34
N ASN A 236 -41.64 25.00 -39.64
CA ASN A 236 -41.84 26.42 -39.91
C ASN A 236 -42.12 27.27 -38.65
N GLY A 237 -41.99 26.69 -37.45
CA GLY A 237 -42.22 27.36 -36.17
C GLY A 237 -43.70 27.52 -35.78
N ARG A 238 -44.64 27.09 -36.62
CA ARG A 238 -46.07 27.09 -36.27
C ARG A 238 -46.42 25.92 -35.35
N ILE A 239 -47.42 26.14 -34.49
CA ILE A 239 -47.86 25.17 -33.49
C ILE A 239 -49.06 24.38 -34.03
N ASP A 240 -48.99 23.06 -34.04
CA ASP A 240 -50.10 22.18 -34.35
C ASP A 240 -50.82 21.76 -33.06
N LEU A 241 -52.03 22.28 -32.85
CA LEU A 241 -52.86 21.99 -31.68
C LEU A 241 -53.56 20.63 -31.74
N ARG A 242 -53.56 19.95 -32.89
CA ARG A 242 -54.21 18.64 -33.06
C ARG A 242 -53.29 17.48 -32.67
N HIS A 243 -51.98 17.70 -32.69
CA HIS A 243 -50.98 16.67 -32.41
C HIS A 243 -50.09 17.06 -31.24
N PHE A 244 -49.87 16.10 -30.35
CA PHE A 244 -48.93 16.22 -29.25
C PHE A 244 -47.51 15.94 -29.70
N SER A 245 -46.54 16.53 -29.01
CA SER A 245 -45.12 16.31 -29.26
C SER A 245 -44.70 14.86 -28.98
N ASN A 246 -45.15 14.26 -27.86
CA ASN A 246 -44.86 12.87 -27.50
C ASN A 246 -45.88 12.29 -26.49
N ARG A 247 -47.15 12.16 -26.89
CA ARG A 247 -48.22 11.66 -25.99
C ARG A 247 -48.07 10.18 -25.63
N PHE A 248 -47.58 9.38 -26.57
CA PHE A 248 -47.28 7.97 -26.40
C PHE A 248 -45.81 7.75 -26.73
N PRO A 249 -44.93 7.77 -25.70
CA PRO A 249 -43.51 7.49 -25.86
C PRO A 249 -43.25 6.23 -26.68
N GLN A 250 -42.67 6.39 -27.86
CA GLN A 250 -42.24 5.29 -28.71
C GLN A 250 -40.72 5.34 -28.87
N VAL A 251 -40.09 4.20 -28.60
CA VAL A 251 -38.65 4.01 -28.72
C VAL A 251 -38.37 3.01 -29.81
N LYS A 252 -37.32 3.25 -30.61
CA LYS A 252 -36.92 2.30 -31.65
C LYS A 252 -36.41 1.02 -31.00
N ALA A 253 -36.70 -0.12 -31.63
CA ALA A 253 -36.14 -1.41 -31.20
C ALA A 253 -34.61 -1.31 -31.13
N GLY A 254 -34.03 -1.84 -30.04
CA GLY A 254 -32.59 -1.77 -29.77
C GLY A 254 -32.11 -0.49 -29.08
N THR A 255 -32.99 0.48 -28.79
CA THR A 255 -32.62 1.69 -28.03
C THR A 255 -32.36 1.31 -26.56
N PRO A 256 -31.16 1.56 -26.01
CA PRO A 256 -30.89 1.32 -24.60
C PRO A 256 -31.68 2.31 -23.75
N LEU A 257 -32.65 1.79 -22.99
CA LEU A 257 -33.55 2.62 -22.17
C LEU A 257 -32.94 2.93 -20.82
N MET A 258 -32.36 1.92 -20.19
CA MET A 258 -31.84 1.97 -18.84
C MET A 258 -30.52 1.21 -18.80
N MET A 259 -29.60 1.71 -17.98
CA MET A 259 -28.33 1.07 -17.70
C MET A 259 -28.24 0.78 -16.21
N LYS A 260 -27.92 -0.47 -15.87
CA LYS A 260 -27.55 -0.81 -14.50
C LYS A 260 -26.17 -0.26 -14.22
N VAL A 261 -26.10 0.67 -13.29
CA VAL A 261 -24.85 1.13 -12.69
C VAL A 261 -24.56 0.22 -11.52
N ARG A 262 -23.37 -0.39 -11.53
CA ARG A 262 -22.96 -1.30 -10.47
C ARG A 262 -22.71 -0.50 -9.18
N ARG A 263 -22.88 -1.17 -8.05
CA ARG A 263 -22.46 -0.61 -6.76
C ARG A 263 -20.97 -0.32 -6.77
N VAL A 264 -20.57 0.77 -6.12
CA VAL A 264 -19.18 1.13 -5.84
C VAL A 264 -19.01 1.10 -4.32
N PHE A 265 -18.10 0.29 -3.81
CA PHE A 265 -17.85 0.26 -2.38
C PHE A 265 -17.13 1.54 -1.94
N GLY A 266 -17.41 1.98 -0.71
CA GLY A 266 -16.65 3.04 -0.07
C GLY A 266 -15.22 2.60 0.21
N GLN A 267 -14.28 3.54 0.22
CA GLN A 267 -12.87 3.26 0.47
C GLN A 267 -12.51 3.59 1.92
N GLY A 268 -11.93 2.66 2.67
CA GLY A 268 -11.49 2.92 4.04
C GLY A 268 -10.47 1.89 4.49
N ARG A 269 -9.30 2.36 4.97
CA ARG A 269 -8.19 1.47 5.35
C ARG A 269 -7.59 1.89 6.69
N PRO A 270 -7.82 1.12 7.77
CA PRO A 270 -7.01 1.23 8.98
C PRO A 270 -5.53 0.93 8.70
N ARG A 271 -4.64 1.44 9.55
CA ARG A 271 -3.18 1.25 9.48
C ARG A 271 -2.68 -0.18 9.35
N ARG A 272 -3.44 -1.16 9.86
CA ARG A 272 -3.11 -2.59 9.72
C ARG A 272 -3.26 -3.09 8.28
N GLY A 273 -3.77 -2.25 7.37
CA GLY A 273 -3.85 -2.52 5.94
C GLY A 273 -4.93 -3.53 5.53
N ARG A 274 -5.90 -3.85 6.40
CA ARG A 274 -7.12 -4.57 5.98
C ARG A 274 -8.21 -3.57 5.64
N PRO A 275 -8.92 -3.71 4.51
CA PRO A 275 -10.09 -2.89 4.23
C PRO A 275 -11.14 -3.08 5.33
N ASP A 276 -11.68 -1.97 5.84
CA ASP A 276 -12.78 -2.00 6.80
C ASP A 276 -14.11 -1.99 6.03
N HIS A 277 -14.67 -3.16 5.75
CA HIS A 277 -15.96 -3.28 5.08
C HIS A 277 -17.16 -2.96 6.01
N ARG A 278 -16.96 -2.55 7.26
CA ARG A 278 -18.05 -2.44 8.26
C ARG A 278 -18.83 -1.12 8.26
N THR A 279 -18.50 -0.13 7.43
CA THR A 279 -19.22 1.17 7.43
C THR A 279 -20.09 1.41 6.19
N GLY A 280 -20.63 0.34 5.61
CA GLY A 280 -21.66 0.38 4.56
C GLY A 280 -23.10 0.12 5.05
N LEU A 281 -23.39 0.21 6.36
CA LEU A 281 -24.77 0.16 6.84
C LEU A 281 -25.33 1.58 6.89
N ALA A 282 -26.02 1.96 5.81
CA ALA A 282 -27.06 2.96 5.85
C ALA A 282 -27.93 2.70 7.08
N ARG A 283 -27.96 3.65 8.01
CA ARG A 283 -28.85 3.63 9.18
C ARG A 283 -30.29 3.59 8.66
N GLY A 284 -30.86 2.39 8.58
CA GLY A 284 -32.29 2.20 8.36
C GLY A 284 -33.06 2.87 9.48
N PHE A 285 -33.80 3.92 9.13
CA PHE A 285 -34.87 4.51 9.92
C PHE A 285 -35.80 3.38 10.42
N ARG A 286 -35.69 3.01 11.69
CA ARG A 286 -36.74 2.23 12.37
C ARG A 286 -37.77 3.22 12.91
N HIS A 287 -38.91 3.29 12.25
CA HIS A 287 -40.12 3.85 12.85
C HIS A 287 -40.46 3.07 14.13
N HIS A 288 -40.40 3.77 15.27
CA HIS A 288 -40.92 3.29 16.54
C HIS A 288 -42.45 3.25 16.48
N LEU A 289 -43.01 2.07 16.21
CA LEU A 289 -44.40 1.76 16.57
C LEU A 289 -44.41 1.30 18.03
N ALA A 290 -44.83 2.21 18.91
CA ALA A 290 -45.03 1.96 20.33
C ALA A 290 -46.10 0.87 20.55
N ARG A 291 -45.70 -0.28 21.11
CA ARG A 291 -46.63 -1.26 21.69
C ARG A 291 -46.78 -0.97 23.18
N ARG A 292 -48.02 -0.67 23.59
CA ARG A 292 -48.44 -0.46 24.99
C ARG A 292 -48.16 -1.70 25.85
N PRO A 293 -47.77 -1.54 27.12
CA PRO A 293 -47.61 -2.66 28.06
C PRO A 293 -48.98 -3.19 28.52
N ARG A 294 -49.11 -4.53 28.57
CA ARG A 294 -50.24 -5.24 29.21
C ARG A 294 -49.92 -5.43 30.69
N HIS A 295 -50.86 -5.05 31.56
CA HIS A 295 -50.84 -5.32 32.99
C HIS A 295 -50.89 -6.84 33.30
N PRO A 296 -50.20 -7.32 34.33
CA PRO A 296 -50.36 -8.69 34.82
C PRO A 296 -51.58 -8.83 35.74
N HIS A 297 -52.40 -9.83 35.47
CA HIS A 297 -53.47 -10.29 36.35
C HIS A 297 -52.90 -10.99 37.59
N ARG A 298 -53.43 -10.57 38.73
CA ARG A 298 -53.33 -11.20 40.06
C ARG A 298 -54.16 -12.48 40.05
N GLN A 299 -53.60 -13.62 40.44
CA GLN A 299 -54.36 -14.76 40.96
C GLN A 299 -53.88 -15.09 42.38
N GLN A 300 -54.82 -15.67 43.11
CA GLN A 300 -54.85 -15.94 44.55
C GLN A 300 -53.72 -16.87 45.01
#